data_AF-U3H042-F1
#
_entry.id   AF-U3H042-F1
#
_cell.length_a   1.000
_cell.length_b   1.000
_cell.length_c   1.000
_cell.angle_alpha   90.00
_cell.angle_beta   90.00
_cell.angle_gamma   90.00
#
_symmetry.space_group_name_H-M   'P 1'
#
loop_
_entity.id
_entity.type
_entity.pdbx_description
1 polymer ?
#
loop_
_entity_poly.entity_id
_entity_poly.type
_entity_poly.pdbx_seq_one_letter_code
_entity_poly.pdbx_strand_id
1 'polypeptide(L)'
;MDQNKSTQATGNGKKTEEINELLESFIKEGPKLLWGSTNLKYEDQISRSSEHELQQYRELFTRLKFSYIEQGTKERYLRAILDDPPMLVEAEDNEKLETTNSSLKGRLKSEKREVDLLTEELKTTSRELSSNYESVMEECKNTKSTLSKLESLESELLKLQQDSSTKTPILPEVEAAIHDLESELNITNESIETIDGKIDNDEKYFIQLTKNLSLLEKEYKIASERSNQIKAAIHTRTPDADAKKQVQNWYTSMLEIYDQLLQK
;
A
#
# COMPACT_ATOMS: atom_id res chain seq x y z
N MET A 1 40.66 -69.66 27.24
CA MET A 1 41.39 -68.39 27.53
C MET A 1 40.58 -67.26 26.90
N ASP A 2 39.58 -66.82 27.65
CA ASP A 2 38.49 -65.92 27.23
C ASP A 2 38.81 -64.45 27.56
N GLN A 3 39.65 -63.81 26.75
CA GLN A 3 39.94 -62.37 26.92
C GLN A 3 39.88 -61.57 25.60
N ASN A 4 39.35 -62.13 24.50
CA ASN A 4 39.36 -61.44 23.19
C ASN A 4 37.98 -60.99 22.66
N LYS A 5 36.91 -61.08 23.46
CA LYS A 5 35.56 -60.67 23.03
C LYS A 5 35.09 -59.29 23.53
N SER A 6 35.79 -58.65 24.46
CA SER A 6 35.29 -57.40 25.05
C SER A 6 35.69 -56.12 24.29
N THR A 7 36.72 -56.14 23.45
CA THR A 7 37.21 -54.96 22.72
C THR A 7 36.57 -54.75 21.35
N GLN A 8 35.89 -55.74 20.77
CA GLN A 8 35.18 -55.57 19.49
C GLN A 8 33.85 -54.80 19.62
N ALA A 9 33.22 -54.82 20.80
CA ALA A 9 31.93 -54.14 20.98
C ALA A 9 32.05 -52.60 20.98
N THR A 10 33.15 -52.04 21.49
CA THR A 10 33.34 -50.59 21.54
C THR A 10 33.78 -50.00 20.20
N GLY A 11 34.51 -50.76 19.37
CA GLY A 11 34.92 -50.33 18.03
C GLY A 11 33.76 -50.23 17.03
N ASN A 12 32.79 -51.15 17.10
CA ASN A 12 31.62 -51.12 16.22
C ASN A 12 30.70 -49.94 16.52
N GLY A 13 30.54 -49.55 17.79
CA GLY A 13 29.69 -48.42 18.18
C GLY A 13 30.18 -47.07 17.64
N LYS A 14 31.50 -46.83 17.65
CA LYS A 14 32.05 -45.59 17.05
C LYS A 14 31.88 -45.55 15.54
N LYS A 15 32.04 -46.70 14.87
CA LYS A 15 31.88 -46.79 13.42
C LYS A 15 30.42 -46.60 13.00
N THR A 16 29.46 -47.06 13.80
CA THR A 16 28.03 -46.80 13.56
C THR A 16 27.67 -45.33 13.79
N GLU A 17 28.29 -44.68 14.77
CA GLU A 17 28.05 -43.25 15.03
C GLU A 17 28.59 -42.37 13.89
N GLU A 18 29.80 -42.63 13.40
CA GLU A 18 30.37 -41.93 12.24
C GLU A 18 29.54 -42.15 10.97
N ILE A 19 29.02 -43.37 10.77
CA ILE A 19 28.11 -43.66 9.65
C ILE A 19 26.78 -42.92 9.82
N ASN A 20 26.25 -42.82 11.04
CA ASN A 20 25.01 -42.09 11.30
C ASN A 20 25.19 -40.58 11.11
N GLU A 21 26.31 -39.99 11.54
CA GLU A 21 26.62 -38.58 11.26
C GLU A 21 26.81 -38.32 9.76
N LEU A 22 27.45 -39.23 9.03
CA LEU A 22 27.57 -39.15 7.57
C LEU A 22 26.20 -39.27 6.88
N LEU A 23 25.31 -40.15 7.36
CA LEU A 23 23.95 -40.27 6.84
C LEU A 23 23.12 -39.03 7.18
N GLU A 24 23.22 -38.49 8.39
CA GLU A 24 22.50 -37.27 8.77
C GLU A 24 22.97 -36.06 7.97
N SER A 25 24.27 -35.90 7.76
CA SER A 25 24.81 -34.83 6.90
C SER A 25 24.41 -35.03 5.44
N PHE A 26 24.39 -36.27 4.93
CA PHE A 26 23.89 -36.55 3.58
C PHE A 26 22.39 -36.27 3.43
N ILE A 27 21.58 -36.56 4.45
CA ILE A 27 20.13 -36.26 4.45
C ILE A 27 19.87 -34.76 4.58
N LYS A 28 20.66 -34.03 5.38
CA LYS A 28 20.48 -32.58 5.59
C LYS A 28 21.01 -31.73 4.42
N GLU A 29 22.15 -32.09 3.86
CA GLU A 29 22.85 -31.30 2.82
C GLU A 29 22.66 -31.86 1.40
N GLY A 30 22.53 -33.18 1.25
CA GLY A 30 22.43 -33.85 -0.05
C GLY A 30 21.26 -33.39 -0.92
N PRO A 31 20.04 -33.21 -0.38
CA PRO A 31 18.91 -32.73 -1.17
C PRO A 31 19.08 -31.29 -1.68
N LYS A 32 19.82 -30.45 -0.96
CA LYS A 32 20.03 -29.05 -1.36
C LYS A 32 21.05 -28.92 -2.49
N LEU A 33 22.08 -29.78 -2.50
CA LEU A 33 23.05 -29.80 -3.60
C LEU A 33 22.47 -30.41 -4.89
N LEU A 34 21.46 -31.28 -4.78
CA LEU A 34 20.81 -31.89 -5.94
C LEU A 34 19.78 -30.99 -6.61
N TRP A 35 19.07 -30.12 -5.87
CA TRP A 35 18.06 -29.22 -6.47
C TRP A 35 18.62 -27.86 -6.91
N GLY A 36 19.82 -27.48 -6.48
CA GLY A 36 20.31 -26.11 -6.64
C GLY A 36 21.01 -25.77 -7.97
N SER A 37 21.43 -26.73 -8.80
CA SER A 37 22.30 -26.40 -9.94
C SER A 37 22.16 -27.27 -11.20
N THR A 38 21.18 -28.17 -11.26
CA THR A 38 20.91 -28.94 -12.50
C THR A 38 19.99 -28.13 -13.42
N ASN A 39 20.59 -27.10 -14.02
CA ASN A 39 20.36 -26.63 -15.39
C ASN A 39 19.11 -27.24 -16.06
N LEU A 40 18.00 -26.49 -16.02
CA LEU A 40 16.67 -26.77 -16.61
C LEU A 40 16.72 -27.42 -18.02
N LYS A 41 17.80 -27.22 -18.77
CA LYS A 41 18.01 -27.79 -20.10
C LYS A 41 18.23 -29.31 -20.10
N TYR A 42 18.82 -29.88 -19.04
CA TYR A 42 19.04 -31.33 -18.93
C TYR A 42 17.78 -32.06 -18.45
N GLU A 43 17.02 -31.48 -17.54
CA GLU A 43 15.78 -32.08 -17.04
C GLU A 43 14.70 -32.15 -18.13
N ASP A 44 14.60 -31.12 -18.97
CA ASP A 44 13.71 -31.11 -20.12
C ASP A 44 14.16 -32.12 -21.20
N GLN A 45 15.47 -32.33 -21.37
CA GLN A 45 16.01 -33.37 -22.27
C GLN A 45 15.74 -34.78 -21.78
N ILE A 46 15.93 -35.05 -20.48
CA ILE A 46 15.68 -36.37 -19.88
C ILE A 46 14.18 -36.69 -19.94
N SER A 47 13.32 -35.72 -19.59
CA SER A 47 11.87 -35.88 -19.64
C SER A 47 11.40 -36.21 -21.05
N ARG A 48 11.86 -35.46 -22.07
CA ARG A 48 11.55 -35.76 -23.48
C ARG A 48 12.08 -37.11 -23.96
N SER A 49 13.28 -37.52 -23.51
CA SER A 49 13.83 -38.85 -23.84
C SER A 49 12.93 -39.94 -23.28
N SER A 50 12.47 -39.79 -22.02
CA SER A 50 11.62 -40.78 -21.37
C SER A 50 10.25 -40.91 -22.03
N GLU A 51 9.62 -39.80 -22.43
CA GLU A 51 8.35 -39.80 -23.14
C GLU A 51 8.46 -40.50 -24.51
N HIS A 52 9.55 -40.23 -25.22
CA HIS A 52 9.83 -40.84 -26.50
C HIS A 52 10.09 -42.35 -26.38
N GLU A 53 10.84 -42.78 -25.36
CA GLU A 53 11.05 -44.20 -25.05
C GLU A 53 9.72 -44.90 -24.72
N LEU A 54 8.87 -44.31 -23.89
CA LEU A 54 7.55 -44.86 -23.58
C LEU A 54 6.68 -45.02 -24.83
N GLN A 55 6.70 -44.04 -25.72
CA GLN A 55 5.97 -44.12 -26.99
C GLN A 55 6.50 -45.23 -27.89
N GLN A 56 7.82 -45.39 -28.00
CA GLN A 56 8.43 -46.50 -28.75
C GLN A 56 8.06 -47.86 -28.19
N TYR A 57 8.13 -48.04 -26.87
CA TYR A 57 7.72 -49.28 -26.22
C TYR A 57 6.24 -49.58 -26.48
N ARG A 58 5.36 -48.57 -26.41
CA ARG A 58 3.94 -48.73 -26.75
C ARG A 58 3.74 -49.23 -28.17
N GLU A 59 4.47 -48.69 -29.14
CA GLU A 59 4.41 -49.13 -30.53
C GLU A 59 4.96 -50.55 -30.71
N LEU A 60 6.10 -50.86 -30.10
CA LEU A 60 6.70 -52.19 -30.12
C LEU A 60 5.74 -53.25 -29.56
N PHE A 61 5.18 -53.01 -28.37
CA PHE A 61 4.23 -53.93 -27.75
C PHE A 61 2.95 -54.07 -28.57
N THR A 62 2.50 -52.99 -29.22
CA THR A 62 1.36 -53.04 -30.14
C THR A 62 1.66 -53.95 -31.34
N ARG A 63 2.83 -53.81 -31.98
CA ARG A 63 3.26 -54.68 -33.08
C ARG A 63 3.41 -56.13 -32.63
N LEU A 64 4.05 -56.36 -31.48
CA LEU A 64 4.25 -57.69 -30.91
C LEU A 64 2.93 -58.38 -30.61
N LYS A 65 1.97 -57.66 -30.01
CA LYS A 65 0.61 -58.17 -29.75
C LYS A 65 -0.09 -58.60 -31.04
N PHE A 66 -0.02 -57.79 -32.11
CA PHE A 66 -0.63 -58.14 -33.39
C PHE A 66 0.05 -59.36 -34.01
N SER A 67 1.38 -59.43 -34.02
CA SER A 67 2.14 -60.57 -34.54
C SER A 67 1.81 -61.86 -33.79
N TYR A 68 1.70 -61.82 -32.47
CA TYR A 68 1.34 -62.97 -31.65
C TYR A 68 -0.09 -63.46 -31.92
N ILE A 69 -1.07 -62.54 -31.99
CA ILE A 69 -2.47 -62.89 -32.31
C ILE A 69 -2.57 -63.46 -33.73
N GLU A 70 -1.86 -62.89 -34.69
CA GLU A 70 -1.81 -63.38 -36.07
C GLU A 70 -1.20 -64.79 -36.13
N GLN A 71 -0.08 -65.02 -35.43
CA GLN A 71 0.56 -66.32 -35.36
C GLN A 71 -0.35 -67.36 -34.72
N GLY A 72 -1.00 -67.04 -33.59
CA GLY A 72 -1.97 -67.92 -32.94
C GLY A 72 -3.16 -68.25 -33.85
N THR A 73 -3.60 -67.29 -34.67
CA THR A 73 -4.66 -67.51 -35.67
C THR A 73 -4.19 -68.45 -36.78
N LYS A 74 -2.99 -68.24 -37.33
CA LYS A 74 -2.40 -69.11 -38.36
C LYS A 74 -2.21 -70.54 -37.85
N GLU A 75 -1.73 -70.70 -36.63
CA GLU A 75 -1.55 -72.01 -36.01
C GLU A 75 -2.88 -72.73 -35.79
N ARG A 76 -3.89 -72.03 -35.26
CA ARG A 76 -5.23 -72.59 -35.07
C ARG A 76 -5.85 -73.04 -36.40
N TYR A 77 -5.66 -72.24 -37.45
CA TYR A 77 -6.12 -72.58 -38.80
C TYR A 77 -5.43 -73.83 -39.35
N LEU A 78 -4.10 -73.92 -39.23
CA LEU A 78 -3.35 -75.11 -39.67
C LEU A 78 -3.77 -76.36 -38.90
N ARG A 79 -3.94 -76.28 -37.58
CA ARG A 79 -4.43 -77.40 -36.77
C ARG A 79 -5.82 -77.83 -37.21
N ALA A 80 -6.76 -76.90 -37.42
CA ALA A 80 -8.12 -77.20 -37.84
C ALA A 80 -8.19 -78.00 -39.17
N ILE A 81 -7.23 -77.79 -40.08
CA ILE A 81 -7.14 -78.50 -41.37
C ILE A 81 -6.43 -79.85 -41.24
N LEU A 82 -5.44 -79.93 -40.34
CA LEU A 82 -4.62 -81.13 -40.14
C LEU A 82 -5.23 -82.13 -39.15
N ASP A 83 -6.24 -81.73 -38.38
CA ASP A 83 -6.96 -82.61 -37.45
C ASP A 83 -7.83 -83.62 -38.21
N ASP A 84 -8.01 -84.82 -37.65
CA ASP A 84 -8.82 -85.89 -38.24
C ASP A 84 -10.00 -86.23 -37.31
N PRO A 85 -11.26 -85.83 -37.65
CA PRO A 85 -11.69 -85.18 -38.89
C PRO A 85 -11.45 -83.65 -38.92
N PRO A 86 -11.25 -83.04 -40.11
CA PRO A 86 -10.99 -81.62 -40.24
C PRO A 86 -12.17 -80.80 -39.70
N MET A 87 -11.86 -79.78 -38.89
CA MET A 87 -12.88 -78.88 -38.34
C MET A 87 -13.36 -77.93 -39.44
N LEU A 88 -14.51 -78.23 -40.03
CA LEU A 88 -15.19 -77.36 -40.97
C LEU A 88 -15.87 -76.22 -40.20
N VAL A 89 -15.50 -74.98 -40.52
CA VAL A 89 -16.16 -73.78 -39.97
C VAL A 89 -17.32 -73.43 -40.88
N GLU A 90 -18.54 -73.62 -40.40
CA GLU A 90 -19.75 -73.29 -41.16
C GLU A 90 -19.95 -71.77 -41.24
N ALA A 91 -20.58 -71.30 -42.33
CA ALA A 91 -20.84 -69.87 -42.52
C ALA A 91 -21.69 -69.26 -41.39
N GLU A 92 -22.62 -70.04 -40.83
CA GLU A 92 -23.48 -69.62 -39.71
C GLU A 92 -22.66 -69.36 -38.43
N ASP A 93 -21.63 -70.17 -38.17
CA ASP A 93 -20.76 -69.99 -37.01
C ASP A 93 -19.88 -68.74 -37.17
N ASN A 94 -19.43 -68.46 -38.38
CA ASN A 94 -18.72 -67.21 -38.68
C ASN A 94 -19.62 -66.00 -38.47
N GLU A 95 -20.87 -66.03 -38.92
CA GLU A 95 -21.83 -64.94 -38.71
C GLU A 95 -22.12 -64.71 -37.22
N LYS A 96 -22.31 -65.79 -36.44
CA LYS A 96 -22.44 -65.72 -34.97
C LYS A 96 -21.19 -65.13 -34.31
N LEU A 97 -19.99 -65.50 -34.77
CA LEU A 97 -18.73 -64.94 -34.27
C LEU A 97 -18.55 -63.48 -34.68
N GLU A 98 -18.96 -63.08 -35.88
CA GLU A 98 -18.87 -61.69 -36.34
C GLU A 98 -19.83 -60.77 -35.59
N THR A 99 -21.05 -61.22 -35.32
CA THR A 99 -22.05 -60.47 -34.55
C THR A 99 -21.59 -60.28 -33.09
N THR A 100 -21.13 -61.35 -32.44
CA THR A 100 -20.58 -61.27 -31.07
C THR A 100 -19.31 -60.43 -31.01
N ASN A 101 -18.37 -60.60 -31.93
CA ASN A 101 -17.16 -59.76 -32.02
C ASN A 101 -17.49 -58.30 -32.27
N SER A 102 -18.48 -58.00 -33.11
CA SER A 102 -18.90 -56.63 -33.40
C SER A 102 -19.51 -55.97 -32.17
N SER A 103 -20.35 -56.70 -31.42
CA SER A 103 -20.91 -56.24 -30.14
C SER A 103 -19.81 -55.97 -29.11
N LEU A 104 -18.88 -56.92 -28.91
CA LEU A 104 -17.76 -56.78 -27.98
C LEU A 104 -16.81 -55.64 -28.38
N LYS A 105 -16.49 -55.50 -29.68
CA LYS A 105 -15.70 -54.38 -30.21
C LYS A 105 -16.41 -53.05 -30.00
N GLY A 106 -17.74 -53.01 -30.14
CA GLY A 106 -18.56 -51.84 -29.86
C GLY A 106 -18.44 -51.41 -28.40
N ARG A 107 -18.67 -52.35 -27.46
CA ARG A 107 -18.54 -52.10 -26.03
C ARG A 107 -17.13 -51.66 -25.64
N LEU A 108 -16.10 -52.36 -26.12
CA LEU A 108 -14.70 -52.01 -25.87
C LEU A 108 -14.34 -50.62 -26.40
N LYS A 109 -14.84 -50.23 -27.57
CA LYS A 109 -14.65 -48.87 -28.11
C LYS A 109 -15.34 -47.82 -27.26
N SER A 110 -16.52 -48.10 -26.72
CA SER A 110 -17.23 -47.18 -25.82
C SER A 110 -16.45 -46.98 -24.53
N GLU A 111 -16.09 -48.08 -23.87
CA GLU A 111 -15.35 -48.07 -22.61
C GLU A 111 -13.97 -47.43 -22.77
N LYS A 112 -13.27 -47.70 -23.88
CA LYS A 112 -11.99 -47.03 -24.18
C LYS A 112 -12.17 -45.52 -24.30
N ARG A 113 -13.22 -45.03 -24.96
CA ARG A 113 -13.47 -43.59 -25.07
C ARG A 113 -13.80 -42.97 -23.73
N GLU A 114 -14.57 -43.66 -22.89
CA GLU A 114 -14.88 -43.20 -21.54
C GLU A 114 -13.62 -43.10 -20.67
N VAL A 115 -12.77 -44.13 -20.71
CA VAL A 115 -11.46 -44.10 -20.04
C VAL A 115 -10.58 -42.98 -20.58
N ASP A 116 -10.50 -42.81 -21.90
CA ASP A 116 -9.71 -41.74 -22.51
C ASP A 116 -10.21 -40.36 -22.03
N LEU A 117 -11.53 -40.13 -21.98
CA LEU A 117 -12.13 -38.90 -21.45
C LEU A 117 -11.82 -38.68 -19.97
N LEU A 118 -12.02 -39.69 -19.13
CA LEU A 118 -11.71 -39.63 -17.70
C LEU A 118 -10.23 -39.38 -17.45
N THR A 119 -9.33 -39.96 -18.27
CA THR A 119 -7.89 -39.72 -18.15
C THR A 119 -7.51 -38.29 -18.51
N GLU A 120 -8.18 -37.68 -19.50
CA GLU A 120 -7.94 -36.28 -19.84
C GLU A 120 -8.48 -35.34 -18.76
N GLU A 121 -9.68 -35.59 -18.23
CA GLU A 121 -10.25 -34.85 -17.10
C GLU A 121 -9.36 -34.98 -15.84
N LEU A 122 -8.84 -36.18 -15.56
CA LEU A 122 -7.92 -36.39 -14.45
C LEU A 122 -6.61 -35.61 -14.66
N LYS A 123 -6.08 -35.56 -15.89
CA LYS A 123 -4.89 -34.76 -16.19
C LYS A 123 -5.14 -33.27 -16.03
N THR A 124 -6.28 -32.74 -16.48
CA THR A 124 -6.59 -31.31 -16.33
C THR A 124 -6.77 -30.95 -14.86
N THR A 125 -7.58 -31.70 -14.13
CA THR A 125 -7.81 -31.49 -12.70
C THR A 125 -6.54 -31.66 -11.88
N SER A 126 -5.67 -32.61 -12.22
CA SER A 126 -4.36 -32.77 -11.56
C SER A 126 -3.44 -31.57 -11.80
N ARG A 127 -3.42 -30.99 -13.00
CA ARG A 127 -2.61 -29.79 -13.29
C ARG A 127 -3.16 -28.56 -12.56
N GLU A 128 -4.48 -28.38 -12.57
CA GLU A 128 -5.14 -27.30 -11.83
C GLU A 128 -4.90 -27.43 -10.34
N LEU A 129 -5.01 -28.64 -9.78
CA LEU A 129 -4.72 -28.91 -8.37
C LEU A 129 -3.26 -28.61 -8.02
N SER A 130 -2.31 -29.03 -8.86
CA SER A 130 -0.88 -28.71 -8.66
C SER A 130 -0.63 -27.21 -8.64
N SER A 131 -1.21 -26.47 -9.60
CA SER A 131 -1.07 -25.01 -9.68
C SER A 131 -1.71 -24.31 -8.48
N ASN A 132 -2.91 -24.73 -8.06
CA ASN A 132 -3.58 -24.18 -6.89
C ASN A 132 -2.78 -24.47 -5.61
N TYR A 133 -2.23 -25.67 -5.48
CA TYR A 133 -1.40 -26.06 -4.34
C TYR A 133 -0.12 -25.22 -4.25
N GLU A 134 0.56 -24.98 -5.38
CA GLU A 134 1.72 -24.10 -5.45
C GLU A 134 1.38 -22.67 -5.03
N SER A 135 0.26 -22.11 -5.53
CA SER A 135 -0.22 -20.78 -5.15
C SER A 135 -0.52 -20.67 -3.65
N VAL A 136 -1.25 -21.65 -3.09
CA VAL A 136 -1.56 -21.68 -1.65
C VAL A 136 -0.29 -21.84 -0.82
N MET A 137 0.69 -22.63 -1.27
CA MET A 137 1.97 -22.76 -0.58
C MET A 137 2.76 -21.44 -0.57
N GLU A 138 2.74 -20.71 -1.67
CA GLU A 138 3.35 -19.38 -1.75
C GLU A 138 2.66 -18.37 -0.83
N GLU A 139 1.32 -18.34 -0.81
CA GLU A 139 0.54 -17.52 0.11
C GLU A 139 0.80 -17.89 1.58
N CYS A 140 0.87 -19.17 1.91
CA CYS A 140 1.25 -19.66 3.25
C CYS A 140 2.65 -19.18 3.64
N LYS A 141 3.60 -19.18 2.71
CA LYS A 141 4.97 -18.70 2.96
C LYS A 141 4.99 -17.18 3.18
N ASN A 142 4.23 -16.43 2.39
CA ASN A 142 4.14 -14.97 2.49
C ASN A 142 3.43 -14.53 3.77
N THR A 143 2.33 -15.19 4.13
CA THR A 143 1.62 -14.96 5.41
C THR A 143 2.51 -15.31 6.61
N LYS A 144 3.26 -16.41 6.57
CA LYS A 144 4.22 -16.74 7.63
C LYS A 144 5.35 -15.71 7.76
N SER A 145 5.87 -15.22 6.63
CA SER A 145 6.89 -14.16 6.59
C SER A 145 6.38 -12.84 7.17
N THR A 146 5.16 -12.44 6.79
CA THR A 146 4.53 -11.22 7.31
C THR A 146 4.17 -11.33 8.79
N LEU A 147 3.69 -12.50 9.25
CA LEU A 147 3.47 -12.77 10.67
C LEU A 147 4.77 -12.64 11.48
N SER A 148 5.87 -13.22 11.00
CA SER A 148 7.17 -13.09 11.67
C SER A 148 7.66 -11.63 11.72
N LYS A 149 7.43 -10.84 10.67
CA LYS A 149 7.71 -9.39 10.69
C LYS A 149 6.83 -8.65 11.70
N LEU A 150 5.55 -9.00 11.77
CA LEU A 150 4.61 -8.41 12.72
C LEU A 150 5.03 -8.71 14.17
N GLU A 151 5.38 -9.95 14.48
CA GLU A 151 5.93 -10.34 15.80
C GLU A 151 7.22 -9.56 16.14
N SER A 152 8.09 -9.33 15.14
CA SER A 152 9.31 -8.54 15.34
C SER A 152 9.01 -7.07 15.62
N LEU A 153 8.02 -6.48 14.93
CA LEU A 153 7.59 -5.10 15.12
C LEU A 153 6.85 -4.91 16.45
N GLU A 154 6.01 -5.88 16.85
CA GLU A 154 5.38 -5.89 18.16
C GLU A 154 6.42 -5.96 19.28
N SER A 155 7.44 -6.81 19.10
CA SER A 155 8.56 -6.89 20.04
C SER A 155 9.36 -5.58 20.11
N GLU A 156 9.55 -4.89 18.98
CA GLU A 156 10.21 -3.58 18.93
C GLU A 156 9.36 -2.47 19.57
N LEU A 157 8.05 -2.47 19.33
CA LEU A 157 7.12 -1.54 19.98
C LEU A 157 7.10 -1.72 21.50
N LEU A 158 7.07 -2.97 21.98
CA LEU A 158 7.15 -3.25 23.41
C LEU A 158 8.48 -2.76 24.02
N LYS A 159 9.60 -2.93 23.32
CA LYS A 159 10.90 -2.38 23.75
C LYS A 159 10.88 -0.86 23.78
N LEU A 160 10.32 -0.19 22.77
CA LEU A 160 10.20 1.27 22.73
C LEU A 160 9.26 1.79 23.82
N GLN A 161 8.17 1.07 24.13
CA GLN A 161 7.28 1.41 25.24
C GLN A 161 7.97 1.26 26.59
N GLN A 162 8.77 0.20 26.78
CA GLN A 162 9.57 0.02 27.98
C GLN A 162 10.67 1.09 28.10
N ASP A 163 11.34 1.42 27.00
CA ASP A 163 12.37 2.46 26.95
C ASP A 163 11.78 3.85 27.18
N SER A 164 10.61 4.17 26.64
CA SER A 164 9.93 5.46 26.84
C SER A 164 9.39 5.63 28.25
N SER A 165 9.01 4.54 28.94
CA SER A 165 8.73 4.62 30.38
C SER A 165 9.98 5.03 31.19
N THR A 166 11.18 4.77 30.65
CA THR A 166 12.46 5.22 31.24
C THR A 166 12.91 6.58 30.69
N LYS A 167 12.51 6.91 29.46
CA LYS A 167 12.84 8.16 28.76
C LYS A 167 11.64 9.09 28.77
N THR A 168 11.62 9.87 29.85
CA THR A 168 11.28 11.30 29.91
C THR A 168 9.79 11.69 30.05
N PRO A 169 9.36 12.20 31.22
CA PRO A 169 8.07 12.86 31.40
C PRO A 169 8.12 14.31 30.87
N ILE A 170 8.36 14.48 29.56
CA ILE A 170 8.34 15.79 28.90
C ILE A 170 6.89 16.17 28.51
N LEU A 171 5.99 15.19 28.39
CA LEU A 171 4.60 15.45 28.00
C LEU A 171 3.85 16.41 28.95
N PRO A 172 3.94 16.28 30.28
CA PRO A 172 3.24 17.19 31.19
C PRO A 172 3.77 18.62 31.13
N GLU A 173 5.08 18.80 30.93
CA GLU A 173 5.71 20.12 30.84
C GLU A 173 5.35 20.83 29.53
N VAL A 174 5.30 20.08 28.42
CA VAL A 174 4.86 20.61 27.12
C VAL A 174 3.37 20.93 27.13
N GLU A 175 2.54 20.07 27.74
CA GLU A 175 1.11 20.35 27.91
C GLU A 175 0.87 21.61 28.76
N ALA A 176 1.64 21.78 29.85
CA ALA A 176 1.58 22.99 30.65
C ALA A 176 2.04 24.23 29.87
N ALA A 177 3.13 24.13 29.10
CA ALA A 177 3.62 25.23 28.28
C ALA A 177 2.65 25.64 27.16
N ILE A 178 1.91 24.67 26.58
CA ILE A 178 0.85 24.95 25.61
C ILE A 178 -0.28 25.73 26.27
N HIS A 179 -0.73 25.28 27.45
CA HIS A 179 -1.79 25.96 28.20
C HIS A 179 -1.40 27.40 28.58
N ASP A 180 -0.16 27.61 29.03
CA ASP A 180 0.35 28.94 29.36
C ASP A 180 0.38 29.85 28.11
N LEU A 181 0.85 29.33 26.97
CA LEU A 181 0.89 30.08 25.72
C LEU A 181 -0.52 30.42 25.19
N GLU A 182 -1.48 29.50 25.32
CA GLU A 182 -2.89 29.74 24.97
C GLU A 182 -3.50 30.85 25.84
N SER A 183 -3.17 30.89 27.13
CA SER A 183 -3.62 31.95 28.03
C SER A 183 -3.04 33.32 27.67
N GLU A 184 -1.76 33.37 27.29
CA GLU A 184 -1.10 34.60 26.84
C GLU A 184 -1.67 35.09 25.50
N LEU A 185 -1.93 34.18 24.56
CA LEU A 185 -2.62 34.50 23.31
C LEU A 185 -4.03 35.03 23.55
N ASN A 186 -4.76 34.49 24.53
CA ASN A 186 -6.09 35.00 24.86
C ASN A 186 -6.04 36.41 25.46
N ILE A 187 -5.12 36.68 26.38
CA ILE A 187 -4.93 38.03 26.97
C ILE A 187 -4.54 39.04 25.89
N THR A 188 -3.63 38.68 24.99
CA THR A 188 -3.24 39.57 23.90
C THR A 188 -4.39 39.81 22.92
N ASN A 189 -5.20 38.80 22.61
CA ASN A 189 -6.39 38.95 21.77
C ASN A 189 -7.45 39.87 22.42
N GLU A 190 -7.72 39.72 23.72
CA GLU A 190 -8.58 40.63 24.47
C GLU A 190 -8.06 42.07 24.40
N SER A 191 -6.75 42.27 24.52
CA SER A 191 -6.15 43.61 24.42
C SER A 191 -6.35 44.23 23.03
N ILE A 192 -6.24 43.44 21.96
CA ILE A 192 -6.47 43.86 20.57
C ILE A 192 -7.94 44.29 20.41
N GLU A 193 -8.89 43.47 20.86
CA GLU A 193 -10.33 43.80 20.80
C GLU A 193 -10.65 45.10 21.54
N THR A 194 -10.03 45.35 22.71
CA THR A 194 -10.26 46.62 23.42
C THR A 194 -9.68 47.83 22.70
N ILE A 195 -8.56 47.68 21.97
CA ILE A 195 -7.95 48.75 21.19
C ILE A 195 -8.78 49.02 19.94
N ASP A 196 -9.23 47.99 19.24
CA ASP A 196 -10.11 48.12 18.08
C ASP A 196 -11.42 48.80 18.45
N GLY A 197 -12.03 48.43 19.58
CA GLY A 197 -13.21 49.11 20.10
C GLY A 197 -12.99 50.59 20.43
N LYS A 198 -11.78 50.97 20.87
CA LYS A 198 -11.42 52.38 21.09
C LYS A 198 -11.22 53.12 19.77
N ILE A 199 -10.55 52.51 18.79
CA ILE A 199 -10.35 53.07 17.46
C ILE A 199 -11.71 53.35 16.80
N ASP A 200 -12.64 52.39 16.85
CA ASP A 200 -14.00 52.56 16.31
C ASP A 200 -14.77 53.71 16.97
N ASN A 201 -14.61 53.87 18.28
CA ASN A 201 -15.26 54.95 19.02
C ASN A 201 -14.63 56.31 18.71
N ASP A 202 -13.30 56.36 18.62
CA ASP A 202 -12.57 57.57 18.25
C ASP A 202 -12.89 57.98 16.81
N GLU A 203 -13.01 57.04 15.88
CA GLU A 203 -13.44 57.29 14.50
C GLU A 203 -14.84 57.91 14.46
N LYS A 204 -15.80 57.36 15.23
CA LYS A 204 -17.14 57.94 15.36
C LYS A 204 -17.10 59.34 15.96
N TYR A 205 -16.27 59.56 16.97
CA TYR A 205 -16.09 60.88 17.58
C TYR A 205 -15.47 61.88 16.59
N PHE A 206 -14.46 61.48 15.83
CA PHE A 206 -13.85 62.30 14.77
C PHE A 206 -14.86 62.65 13.69
N ILE A 207 -15.65 61.70 13.18
CA ILE A 207 -16.70 61.97 12.19
C ILE A 207 -17.69 63.01 12.70
N GLN A 208 -18.11 62.90 13.97
CA GLN A 208 -19.02 63.86 14.59
C GLN A 208 -18.36 65.25 14.76
N LEU A 209 -17.10 65.28 15.17
CA LEU A 209 -16.34 66.52 15.35
C LEU A 209 -16.12 67.22 14.00
N THR A 210 -15.74 66.48 12.95
CA THR A 210 -15.61 66.99 11.58
C THR A 210 -16.92 67.54 11.06
N LYS A 211 -18.06 66.88 11.35
CA LYS A 211 -19.38 67.41 11.01
C LYS A 211 -19.66 68.72 11.73
N ASN A 212 -19.38 68.81 13.03
CA ASN A 212 -19.55 70.04 13.80
C ASN A 212 -18.64 71.17 13.30
N LEU A 213 -17.38 70.89 12.98
CA LEU A 213 -16.46 71.86 12.37
C LEU A 213 -17.00 72.35 11.03
N SER A 214 -17.51 71.46 10.18
CA SER A 214 -18.10 71.86 8.89
C SER A 214 -19.34 72.75 9.04
N LEU A 215 -20.12 72.58 10.12
CA LEU A 215 -21.25 73.44 10.43
C LEU A 215 -20.79 74.79 10.98
N LEU A 216 -19.83 74.79 11.90
CA LEU A 216 -19.28 75.99 12.50
C LEU A 216 -18.53 76.85 11.46
N GLU A 217 -17.82 76.23 10.52
CA GLU A 217 -17.18 76.92 9.39
C GLU A 217 -18.23 77.61 8.49
N LYS A 218 -19.37 76.97 8.24
CA LYS A 218 -20.49 77.58 7.49
C LYS A 218 -21.09 78.76 8.25
N GLU A 219 -21.32 78.60 9.55
CA GLU A 219 -21.84 79.68 10.40
C GLU A 219 -20.87 80.85 10.50
N TYR A 220 -19.58 80.57 10.69
CA TYR A 220 -18.53 81.58 10.70
C TYR A 220 -18.46 82.33 9.36
N LYS A 221 -18.56 81.62 8.24
CA LYS A 221 -18.59 82.25 6.91
C LYS A 221 -19.78 83.19 6.75
N ILE A 222 -20.98 82.75 7.13
CA ILE A 222 -22.20 83.58 7.07
C ILE A 222 -22.08 84.78 8.03
N ALA A 223 -21.59 84.57 9.25
CA ALA A 223 -21.42 85.63 10.24
C ALA A 223 -20.34 86.65 9.80
N SER A 224 -19.26 86.18 9.21
CA SER A 224 -18.20 87.01 8.64
C SER A 224 -18.71 87.83 7.46
N GLU A 225 -19.46 87.22 6.53
CA GLU A 225 -20.12 87.93 5.42
C GLU A 225 -21.09 88.99 5.92
N ARG A 226 -21.92 88.69 6.94
CA ARG A 226 -22.81 89.66 7.58
C ARG A 226 -22.04 90.80 8.26
N SER A 227 -20.97 90.49 8.99
CA SER A 227 -20.12 91.49 9.63
C SER A 227 -19.44 92.40 8.61
N ASN A 228 -18.95 91.84 7.50
CA ASN A 228 -18.34 92.60 6.43
C ASN A 228 -19.37 93.48 5.70
N GLN A 229 -20.60 93.00 5.49
CA GLN A 229 -21.71 93.81 4.98
C GLN A 229 -22.06 94.97 5.91
N ILE A 230 -22.10 94.74 7.24
CA ILE A 230 -22.34 95.79 8.24
C ILE A 230 -21.19 96.80 8.25
N LYS A 231 -19.92 96.35 8.25
CA LYS A 231 -18.75 97.24 8.19
C LYS A 231 -18.74 98.08 6.93
N ALA A 232 -19.06 97.50 5.77
CA ALA A 232 -19.20 98.23 4.51
C ALA A 232 -20.34 99.26 4.57
N ALA A 233 -21.46 98.92 5.21
CA ALA A 233 -22.58 99.85 5.42
C ALA A 233 -22.27 100.98 6.43
N ILE A 234 -21.42 100.75 7.43
CA ILE A 234 -20.98 101.81 8.36
C ILE A 234 -19.98 102.74 7.68
N HIS A 235 -19.02 102.20 6.93
CA HIS A 235 -17.99 103.00 6.29
C HIS A 235 -18.55 103.96 5.24
N THR A 236 -19.64 103.60 4.55
CA THR A 236 -20.34 104.51 3.63
C THR A 236 -21.19 105.58 4.33
N ARG A 237 -21.47 105.44 5.65
CA ARG A 237 -22.43 106.31 6.35
C ARG A 237 -21.78 107.35 7.28
N THR A 238 -20.53 107.20 7.72
CA THR A 238 -19.96 108.11 8.76
C THR A 238 -18.46 108.45 8.56
N PRO A 239 -18.12 109.61 7.95
CA PRO A 239 -16.74 110.10 7.88
C PRO A 239 -16.18 110.66 9.22
N ASP A 240 -17.00 110.89 10.25
CA ASP A 240 -16.57 111.49 11.53
C ASP A 240 -15.85 110.52 12.49
N ALA A 241 -15.98 109.21 12.27
CA ALA A 241 -15.37 108.18 13.13
C ALA A 241 -13.85 108.00 12.92
N ASP A 242 -13.33 108.44 11.77
CA ASP A 242 -11.91 108.27 11.42
C ASP A 242 -11.00 109.17 12.26
N ALA A 243 -11.48 110.37 12.61
CA ALA A 243 -10.78 111.28 13.53
C ALA A 243 -10.60 110.65 14.92
N LYS A 244 -11.61 109.95 15.44
CA LYS A 244 -11.52 109.28 16.74
C LYS A 244 -10.52 108.13 16.75
N LYS A 245 -10.45 107.34 15.67
CA LYS A 245 -9.46 106.27 15.51
C LYS A 245 -8.03 106.80 15.44
N GLN A 246 -7.81 107.92 14.74
CA GLN A 246 -6.48 108.54 14.69
C GLN A 246 -5.99 108.97 16.07
N VAL A 247 -6.87 109.58 16.87
CA VAL A 247 -6.54 109.97 18.26
C VAL A 247 -6.24 108.75 19.12
N GLN A 248 -7.03 107.67 19.00
CA GLN A 248 -6.78 106.43 19.74
C GLN A 248 -5.43 105.83 19.38
N ASN A 249 -5.12 105.72 18.07
CA ASN A 249 -3.85 105.18 17.59
C ASN A 249 -2.65 106.00 18.13
N TRP A 250 -2.82 107.32 18.22
CA TRP A 250 -1.82 108.22 18.79
C TRP A 250 -1.59 107.96 20.30
N TYR A 251 -2.66 107.74 21.08
CA TYR A 251 -2.51 107.39 22.49
C TYR A 251 -1.87 106.01 22.69
N THR A 252 -2.21 105.01 21.87
CA THR A 252 -1.59 103.68 21.97
C THR A 252 -0.13 103.67 21.57
N SER A 253 0.26 104.39 20.51
CA SER A 253 1.67 104.51 20.15
C SER A 253 2.45 105.27 21.23
N MET A 254 1.84 106.28 21.86
CA MET A 254 2.43 106.97 22.99
C MET A 254 2.58 106.05 24.22
N LEU A 255 1.60 105.20 24.52
CA LEU A 255 1.70 104.21 25.59
C LEU A 255 2.77 103.16 25.31
N GLU A 256 2.91 102.67 24.08
CA GLU A 256 4.02 101.77 23.69
C GLU A 256 5.39 102.43 23.90
N ILE A 257 5.53 103.73 23.60
CA ILE A 257 6.76 104.48 23.88
C ILE A 257 7.04 104.55 25.39
N TYR A 258 6.00 104.78 26.21
CA TYR A 258 6.17 104.77 27.67
C TYR A 258 6.57 103.39 28.20
N ASP A 259 5.99 102.32 27.65
CA ASP A 259 6.30 100.94 28.05
C ASP A 259 7.74 100.56 27.67
N GLN A 260 8.23 101.01 26.51
CA GLN A 260 9.62 100.84 26.09
C GLN A 260 10.62 101.63 26.96
N LEU A 261 10.24 102.79 27.50
CA LEU A 261 11.10 103.58 28.40
C LEU A 261 11.21 102.96 29.80
N LEU A 262 10.18 102.25 30.26
CA LEU A 262 10.13 101.61 31.58
C LEU A 262 10.91 100.29 31.66
N GLN A 263 11.25 99.68 30.52
CA GLN A 263 12.00 98.43 30.44
C GLN A 263 13.54 98.58 30.37
N LYS A 264 14.09 99.79 30.55
CA LYS A 264 15.54 100.05 30.62
C LYS A 264 15.99 100.54 31.98
#